data_AF-A0A1N6YLG9-F1
#
_entry.id   AF-A0A1N6YLG9-F1
#
_cell.length_a   1.000
_cell.length_b   1.000
_cell.length_c   1.000
_cell.angle_alpha   90.00
_cell.angle_beta   90.00
_cell.angle_gamma   90.00
#
_symmetry.space_group_name_H-M   'P 1'
#
loop_
_entity.id
_entity.type
_entity.pdbx_description
1 polymer ?
#
loop_
_entity_poly.entity_id
_entity_poly.type
_entity_poly.pdbx_seq_one_letter_code
_entity_poly.pdbx_strand_id
1 'polypeptide(L)'
;MRLLLCFVLLIMPVATMADGFKSQEEAVALTERAMKLAAEGNIRGGLELIRPYSVVPTAEFDSMIGQAELQRPVMDNRFGKSIGYEFVSKKSASPSLARITYLQKFDRHATVWTFTLYNGSEGWVINSFQFVDAISTAF
;
A
#
# COMPACT_ATOMS: atom_id res chain seq x y z
N MET A 1 21.81 -14.83 -54.20
CA MET A 1 22.31 -14.01 -53.08
C MET A 1 21.24 -14.00 -52.01
N ARG A 2 21.53 -14.51 -50.82
CA ARG A 2 20.56 -14.88 -49.77
C ARG A 2 19.78 -13.67 -49.24
N LEU A 3 18.45 -13.75 -49.23
CA LEU A 3 17.56 -12.83 -48.53
C LEU A 3 17.73 -13.07 -47.02
N LEU A 4 18.29 -12.11 -46.28
CA LEU A 4 18.41 -12.19 -44.82
C LEU A 4 17.12 -11.62 -44.21
N LEU A 5 16.23 -12.49 -43.72
CA LEU A 5 15.00 -12.11 -43.03
C LEU A 5 15.35 -11.76 -41.57
N CYS A 6 15.45 -10.47 -41.23
CA CYS A 6 15.63 -10.04 -39.85
C CYS A 6 14.29 -10.15 -39.10
N PHE A 7 14.12 -11.22 -38.32
CA PHE A 7 12.99 -11.40 -37.42
C PHE A 7 13.28 -10.63 -36.12
N VAL A 8 12.79 -9.39 -36.02
CA VAL A 8 12.85 -8.60 -34.78
C VAL A 8 11.77 -9.11 -33.84
N LEU A 9 12.16 -9.88 -32.83
CA LEU A 9 11.27 -10.35 -31.77
C LEU A 9 10.94 -9.16 -30.86
N LEU A 10 9.72 -8.63 -30.96
CA LEU A 10 9.23 -7.59 -30.06
C LEU A 10 8.95 -8.24 -28.69
N ILE A 11 9.87 -8.08 -27.74
CA ILE A 11 9.65 -8.55 -26.37
C ILE A 11 8.70 -7.55 -25.72
N MET A 12 7.40 -7.86 -25.68
CA MET A 12 6.47 -7.06 -24.87
C MET A 12 6.84 -7.23 -23.39
N PRO A 13 6.98 -6.14 -22.63
CA PRO A 13 7.10 -6.26 -21.19
C PRO A 13 5.81 -6.92 -20.68
N VAL A 14 5.95 -8.11 -20.11
CA VAL A 14 4.88 -8.71 -19.30
C VAL A 14 4.72 -7.75 -18.12
N ALA A 15 3.64 -6.97 -18.13
CA ALA A 15 3.21 -6.31 -16.91
C ALA A 15 2.96 -7.44 -15.92
N THR A 16 3.84 -7.60 -14.92
CA THR A 16 3.55 -8.43 -13.76
C THR A 16 2.31 -7.84 -13.12
N MET A 17 1.17 -8.41 -13.48
CA MET A 17 -0.13 -8.11 -12.90
C MET A 17 -0.01 -8.42 -11.40
N ALA A 18 -0.50 -7.54 -10.54
CA ALA A 18 -0.57 -7.80 -9.11
C ALA A 18 -1.33 -9.11 -8.89
N ASP A 19 -0.80 -10.01 -8.06
CA ASP A 19 -1.48 -11.27 -7.71
C ASP A 19 -2.73 -10.92 -6.89
N GLY A 20 -3.87 -10.66 -7.52
CA GLY A 20 -5.05 -10.20 -6.78
C GLY A 20 -5.62 -11.28 -5.84
N PHE A 21 -6.21 -10.83 -4.75
CA PHE A 21 -6.88 -11.71 -3.79
C PHE A 21 -8.26 -12.15 -4.31
N LYS A 22 -8.69 -13.34 -3.87
CA LYS A 22 -10.00 -13.90 -4.25
C LYS A 22 -11.15 -13.25 -3.49
N SER A 23 -10.86 -12.65 -2.33
CA SER A 23 -11.85 -12.04 -1.45
C SER A 23 -11.40 -10.68 -0.95
N GLN A 24 -12.37 -9.83 -0.61
CA GLN A 24 -12.10 -8.55 0.03
C GLN A 24 -11.46 -8.76 1.40
N GLU A 25 -11.85 -9.81 2.12
CA GLU A 25 -11.37 -10.17 3.44
C GLU A 25 -9.86 -10.47 3.46
N GLU A 26 -9.36 -11.20 2.46
CA GLU A 26 -7.92 -11.45 2.28
C GLU A 26 -7.13 -10.15 2.07
N ALA A 27 -7.65 -9.26 1.21
CA ALA A 27 -7.04 -7.95 0.97
C ALA A 27 -7.04 -7.08 2.24
N VAL A 28 -8.12 -7.11 3.03
CA VAL A 28 -8.18 -6.43 4.33
C VAL A 28 -7.15 -7.01 5.30
N ALA A 29 -7.03 -8.33 5.40
CA ALA A 29 -6.06 -8.98 6.27
C ALA A 29 -4.60 -8.63 5.88
N LEU A 30 -4.32 -8.40 4.60
CA LEU A 30 -3.03 -7.86 4.17
C LEU A 30 -2.78 -6.46 4.75
N THR A 31 -3.76 -5.56 4.67
CA THR A 31 -3.61 -4.20 5.23
C THR A 31 -3.39 -4.22 6.74
N GLU A 32 -4.04 -5.13 7.46
CA GLU A 32 -3.85 -5.28 8.92
C GLU A 32 -2.43 -5.74 9.26
N ARG A 33 -1.90 -6.73 8.53
CA ARG A 33 -0.49 -7.17 8.70
C ARG A 33 0.50 -6.06 8.39
N ALA A 34 0.23 -5.25 7.37
CA ALA A 34 1.06 -4.08 7.05
C ALA A 34 1.03 -3.06 8.19
N MET A 35 -0.14 -2.79 8.76
CA MET A 35 -0.30 -1.88 9.90
C MET A 35 0.39 -2.39 11.16
N LYS A 36 0.36 -3.70 11.41
CA LYS A 36 1.12 -4.30 12.52
C LYS A 36 2.62 -4.00 12.39
N LEU A 37 3.20 -4.22 11.21
CA LEU A 37 4.60 -3.90 10.94
C LEU A 37 4.87 -2.40 11.11
N ALA A 38 4.01 -1.53 10.57
CA ALA A 38 4.16 -0.08 10.72
C ALA A 38 4.13 0.37 12.19
N ALA A 39 3.24 -0.19 13.01
CA ALA A 39 3.13 0.09 14.44
C ALA A 39 4.33 -0.42 15.26
N GLU A 40 4.97 -1.49 14.81
CA GLU A 40 6.25 -1.97 15.37
C GLU A 40 7.45 -1.11 14.90
N GLY A 41 7.21 -0.09 14.09
CA GLY A 41 8.22 0.76 13.48
C GLY A 41 8.80 0.20 12.19
N ASN A 42 8.32 -0.92 11.69
CA ASN A 42 8.77 -1.45 10.41
C ASN A 42 7.89 -0.97 9.25
N ILE A 43 7.87 0.35 9.01
CA ILE A 43 7.09 0.95 7.91
C ILE A 43 7.52 0.36 6.56
N ARG A 44 8.83 0.26 6.30
CA ARG A 44 9.35 -0.38 5.08
C ARG A 44 8.80 -1.79 4.92
N GLY A 45 8.90 -2.63 5.95
CA GLY A 45 8.39 -4.01 5.90
C GLY A 45 6.88 -4.07 5.64
N GLY A 46 6.11 -3.15 6.24
CA GLY A 46 4.68 -3.03 5.97
C GLY A 46 4.37 -2.67 4.51
N LEU A 47 5.12 -1.74 3.93
CA LEU A 47 4.95 -1.32 2.53
C LEU A 47 5.46 -2.39 1.55
N GLU A 48 6.57 -3.06 1.85
CA GLU A 48 7.05 -4.21 1.06
C GLU A 48 6.07 -5.37 1.07
N LEU A 49 5.37 -5.60 2.20
CA LEU A 49 4.35 -6.65 2.30
C LEU A 49 3.18 -6.43 1.33
N ILE A 50 2.79 -5.17 1.10
CA ILE A 50 1.67 -4.86 0.21
C ILE A 50 2.06 -4.70 -1.26
N ARG A 51 3.34 -4.47 -1.55
CA ARG A 51 3.85 -4.18 -2.89
C ARG A 51 3.41 -5.22 -3.95
N PRO A 52 3.49 -6.55 -3.73
CA PRO A 52 3.11 -7.54 -4.75
C PRO A 52 1.62 -7.49 -5.14
N TYR A 53 0.81 -6.90 -4.26
CA TYR A 53 -0.64 -6.80 -4.38
C TYR A 53 -1.08 -5.39 -4.79
N SER A 54 -0.14 -4.51 -5.11
CA SER A 54 -0.38 -3.12 -5.48
C SER A 54 -0.36 -2.95 -7.00
N VAL A 55 -1.25 -2.11 -7.53
CA VAL A 55 -1.25 -1.72 -8.95
C VAL A 55 -0.21 -0.63 -9.26
N VAL A 56 0.38 -0.02 -8.23
CA VAL A 56 1.39 1.03 -8.36
C VAL A 56 2.68 0.44 -8.96
N PRO A 57 3.25 1.05 -10.01
CA PRO A 57 4.50 0.59 -10.62
C PRO A 57 5.66 0.51 -9.63
N THR A 58 6.55 -0.47 -9.77
CA THR A 58 7.66 -0.72 -8.84
C THR A 58 8.50 0.52 -8.52
N ALA A 59 8.89 1.31 -9.54
CA ALA A 59 9.70 2.51 -9.35
C ALA A 59 8.96 3.64 -8.59
N GLU A 60 7.64 3.75 -8.82
CA GLU A 60 6.80 4.67 -8.06
C GLU A 60 6.67 4.18 -6.60
N PHE A 61 6.46 2.88 -6.41
CA PHE A 61 6.38 2.28 -5.09
C PHE A 61 7.69 2.43 -4.29
N ASP A 62 8.84 2.26 -4.94
CA ASP A 62 10.16 2.51 -4.34
C ASP A 62 10.31 3.96 -3.87
N SER A 63 9.81 4.89 -4.67
CA SER A 63 9.77 6.31 -4.30
C SER A 63 8.87 6.53 -3.08
N MET A 64 7.70 5.88 -3.01
CA MET A 64 6.82 5.96 -1.84
C MET A 64 7.48 5.42 -0.57
N ILE A 65 8.18 4.28 -0.65
CA ILE A 65 8.93 3.74 0.50
C ILE A 65 10.04 4.71 0.93
N GLY A 66 10.81 5.23 -0.02
CA GLY A 66 11.85 6.21 0.28
C GLY A 66 11.31 7.46 0.99
N GLN A 67 10.16 7.99 0.53
CA GLN A 67 9.50 9.12 1.20
C GLN A 67 9.02 8.77 2.61
N ALA A 68 8.44 7.58 2.81
CA ALA A 68 8.00 7.14 4.13
C ALA A 68 9.17 7.01 5.12
N GLU A 69 10.33 6.54 4.65
CA GLU A 69 11.54 6.47 5.47
C GLU A 69 12.12 7.84 5.80
N LEU A 70 12.11 8.78 4.85
CA LEU A 70 12.56 10.15 5.10
C LEU A 70 11.68 10.87 6.13
N GLN A 71 10.38 10.58 6.15
CA GLN A 71 9.46 11.16 7.13
C GLN A 71 9.59 10.53 8.52
N ARG A 72 10.15 9.32 8.63
CA ARG A 72 10.15 8.55 9.88
C ARG A 72 10.94 9.22 11.02
N PRO A 73 12.17 9.74 10.85
CA PRO A 73 12.85 10.50 11.90
C PRO A 73 12.07 11.74 12.35
N VAL A 74 11.34 12.39 11.42
CA VAL A 74 10.49 13.54 11.72
C VAL A 74 9.30 13.11 12.58
N MET A 75 8.67 11.98 12.24
CA MET A 75 7.60 11.37 13.04
C MET A 75 8.09 10.95 14.43
N ASP A 76 9.23 10.27 14.53
CA ASP A 76 9.78 9.84 15.82
C ASP A 76 10.07 11.05 16.73
N ASN A 77 10.67 12.12 16.17
CA ASN A 77 10.99 13.33 16.91
C ASN A 77 9.74 14.12 17.33
N ARG A 78 8.74 14.24 16.46
CA ARG A 78 7.52 15.04 16.73
C ARG A 78 6.46 14.26 17.51
N PHE A 79 6.22 13.01 17.15
CA PHE A 79 5.11 12.19 17.62
C PHE A 79 5.54 11.25 18.76
N GLY A 80 6.82 10.90 18.84
CA GLY A 80 7.34 9.93 19.82
C GLY A 80 7.27 8.50 19.29
N LYS A 81 7.37 7.53 20.20
CA LYS A 81 7.35 6.10 19.86
C LYS A 81 5.95 5.71 19.39
N SER A 82 5.86 4.80 18.42
CA SER A 82 4.57 4.18 18.09
C SER A 82 4.14 3.22 19.21
N ILE A 83 2.88 3.34 19.63
CA ILE A 83 2.30 2.59 20.76
C ILE A 83 1.20 1.61 20.31
N GLY A 84 1.04 1.41 19.00
CA GLY A 84 0.07 0.50 18.42
C GLY A 84 -0.72 1.11 17.27
N TYR A 85 -1.74 0.38 16.83
CA TYR A 85 -2.68 0.81 15.80
C TYR A 85 -4.09 0.35 16.14
N GLU A 86 -5.09 1.00 15.55
CA GLU A 86 -6.50 0.69 15.71
C GLU A 86 -7.16 0.62 14.34
N PHE A 87 -8.00 -0.39 14.13
CA PHE A 87 -8.91 -0.41 13.00
C PHE A 87 -10.02 0.62 13.23
N VAL A 88 -10.19 1.55 12.29
CA VAL A 88 -11.19 2.62 12.42
C VAL A 88 -12.43 2.29 11.61
N SER A 89 -12.27 1.94 10.33
CA SER A 89 -13.42 1.60 9.50
C SER A 89 -13.06 0.80 8.25
N LYS A 90 -14.05 0.03 7.79
CA LYS A 90 -14.14 -0.51 6.43
C LYS A 90 -15.38 0.08 5.79
N LYS A 91 -15.21 0.91 4.76
CA LYS A 91 -16.31 1.50 4.00
C LYS A 91 -16.30 0.91 2.59
N SER A 92 -17.24 0.02 2.28
CA SER A 92 -17.47 -0.42 0.91
C SER A 92 -18.25 0.66 0.17
N ALA A 93 -17.63 1.29 -0.82
CA ALA A 93 -18.27 2.30 -1.67
C ALA A 93 -19.05 1.66 -2.82
N SER A 94 -18.66 0.44 -3.22
CA SER A 94 -19.37 -0.40 -4.20
C SER A 94 -18.99 -1.88 -3.98
N PRO A 95 -19.59 -2.84 -4.72
CA PRO A 95 -19.16 -4.23 -4.69
C PRO A 95 -17.69 -4.45 -5.09
N SER A 96 -17.08 -3.48 -5.78
CA SER A 96 -15.70 -3.57 -6.28
C SER A 96 -14.76 -2.55 -5.67
N LEU A 97 -15.19 -1.74 -4.70
CA LEU A 97 -14.39 -0.68 -4.13
C LEU A 97 -14.61 -0.58 -2.63
N ALA A 98 -13.53 -0.66 -1.86
CA ALA A 98 -13.56 -0.48 -0.43
C ALA A 98 -12.42 0.39 0.07
N ARG A 99 -12.70 1.17 1.11
CA ARG A 99 -11.70 1.96 1.84
C ARG A 99 -11.52 1.38 3.23
N ILE A 100 -10.27 1.10 3.60
CA ILE A 100 -9.89 0.64 4.93
C ILE A 100 -9.11 1.76 5.61
N THR A 101 -9.52 2.12 6.82
CA THR A 101 -8.89 3.19 7.60
C THR A 101 -8.40 2.66 8.92
N TYR A 102 -7.16 2.99 9.26
CA TYR A 102 -6.53 2.70 10.53
C TYR A 102 -6.00 3.98 11.17
N LEU A 103 -5.92 3.98 12.50
CA LEU A 103 -5.22 4.99 13.27
C LEU A 103 -3.93 4.37 13.80
N GLN A 104 -2.77 4.87 13.40
CA GLN A 104 -1.51 4.54 14.06
C GLN A 104 -1.29 5.52 15.21
N LYS A 105 -1.06 4.98 16.40
CA LYS A 105 -0.88 5.76 17.62
C LYS A 105 0.59 5.94 17.93
N PHE A 106 0.92 7.14 18.40
CA PHE A 106 2.22 7.51 18.95
C PHE A 106 2.01 8.16 20.33
N ASP A 107 3.09 8.33 21.09
CA ASP A 107 3.04 8.93 22.43
C ASP A 107 2.33 10.31 22.47
N ARG A 108 2.50 11.12 21.43
CA ARG A 108 2.07 12.53 21.39
C ARG A 108 1.19 12.89 20.19
N HIS A 109 0.94 11.96 19.28
CA HIS A 109 0.19 12.22 18.04
C HIS A 109 -0.38 10.93 17.45
N ALA A 110 -1.13 11.06 16.36
CA ALA A 110 -1.57 9.91 15.55
C ALA A 110 -1.45 10.20 14.06
N THR A 111 -1.24 9.15 13.27
CA THR A 111 -1.37 9.21 11.82
C THR A 111 -2.52 8.35 11.36
N VAL A 112 -3.25 8.81 10.36
CA VAL A 112 -4.37 8.06 9.78
C VAL A 112 -3.90 7.41 8.49
N TRP A 113 -3.96 6.08 8.47
CA TRP A 113 -3.64 5.26 7.31
C TRP A 113 -4.91 4.92 6.56
N THR A 114 -4.89 5.08 5.25
CA THR A 114 -6.00 4.72 4.37
C THR A 114 -5.50 3.83 3.24
N PHE A 115 -6.16 2.70 3.05
CA PHE A 115 -5.96 1.79 1.94
C PHE A 115 -7.23 1.79 1.08
N THR A 116 -7.06 1.95 -0.23
CA THR A 116 -8.14 1.78 -1.20
C THR A 116 -7.97 0.42 -1.86
N LEU A 117 -8.96 -0.44 -1.68
CA LEU A 117 -9.03 -1.77 -2.27
C LEU A 117 -9.94 -1.72 -3.50
N TYR A 118 -9.51 -2.31 -4.60
CA TYR A 118 -10.30 -2.40 -5.82
C TYR A 118 -10.38 -3.84 -6.32
N ASN A 119 -11.56 -4.26 -6.78
CA ASN A 119 -11.79 -5.57 -7.38
C ASN A 119 -11.87 -5.44 -8.89
N GLY A 120 -10.77 -5.77 -9.57
CA GLY A 120 -10.64 -5.72 -11.02
C GLY A 120 -10.74 -7.11 -11.68
N SER A 121 -10.19 -7.24 -12.90
CA SER A 121 -10.10 -8.53 -13.59
C SER A 121 -9.23 -9.56 -12.85
N GLU A 122 -8.20 -9.07 -12.15
CA GLU A 122 -7.24 -9.89 -11.40
C GLU A 122 -7.70 -10.20 -9.97
N GLY A 123 -8.88 -9.74 -9.56
CA GLY A 123 -9.38 -9.83 -8.19
C GLY A 123 -9.08 -8.57 -7.37
N TRP A 124 -9.03 -8.73 -6.04
CA TRP A 124 -8.86 -7.64 -5.09
C TRP A 124 -7.40 -7.24 -4.95
N VAL A 125 -7.10 -5.97 -5.15
CA VAL A 125 -5.75 -5.39 -5.07
C VAL A 125 -5.73 -4.15 -4.20
N ILE A 126 -4.53 -3.76 -3.75
CA ILE A 126 -4.27 -2.44 -3.18
C ILE A 126 -4.19 -1.46 -4.36
N ASN A 127 -5.25 -0.69 -4.57
CA ASN A 127 -5.28 0.31 -5.63
C ASN A 127 -4.43 1.53 -5.26
N SER A 128 -4.51 1.97 -4.01
CA SER A 128 -3.70 3.05 -3.47
C SER A 128 -3.64 2.98 -1.95
N PHE A 129 -2.65 3.64 -1.36
CA PHE A 129 -2.58 3.86 0.07
C PHE A 129 -1.99 5.23 0.37
N GLN A 130 -2.30 5.77 1.55
CA GLN A 130 -1.72 6.99 2.08
C GLN A 130 -1.73 6.96 3.60
N PHE A 131 -0.85 7.75 4.20
CA PHE A 131 -0.91 8.08 5.61
C PHE A 131 -0.75 9.58 5.79
N VAL A 132 -1.51 10.17 6.70
CA VAL A 132 -1.51 11.61 6.96
C VAL A 132 -1.44 11.89 8.46
N ASP A 133 -0.73 12.93 8.86
CA ASP A 133 -0.68 13.40 10.25
C ASP A 133 -1.74 14.48 10.55
N ALA A 134 -2.35 15.06 9.51
CA ALA A 134 -3.52 15.94 9.60
C ALA A 134 -4.79 15.13 9.88
N ILE A 135 -5.02 14.78 11.15
CA ILE A 135 -6.16 13.96 11.58
C ILE A 135 -7.51 14.57 11.16
N SER A 136 -7.64 15.90 11.22
CA SER A 136 -8.88 16.62 10.88
C SER A 136 -9.30 16.49 9.41
N THR A 137 -8.37 16.19 8.51
CA THR A 137 -8.66 16.03 7.08
C THR A 137 -8.87 14.58 6.67
N ALA A 138 -8.69 13.64 7.61
CA ALA A 138 -8.72 12.21 7.34
C ALA A 138 -10.12 11.57 7.50
N PHE A 139 -11.09 12.32 8.03
CA PHE A 139 -12.47 11.89 8.31
C PHE A 139 -13.47 12.91 7.77
#